data_AF-A0A6P7G8Y9-F1
#
_entry.id   AF-A0A6P7G8Y9-F1
#
_cell.length_a   1.000
_cell.length_b   1.000
_cell.length_c   1.000
_cell.angle_alpha   90.00
_cell.angle_beta   90.00
_cell.angle_gamma   90.00
#
_symmetry.space_group_name_H-M   'P 1'
#
loop_
_entity.id
_entity.type
_entity.pdbx_description
1 polymer ?
#
loop_
_entity_poly.entity_id
_entity_poly.type
_entity_poly.pdbx_seq_one_letter_code
_entity_poly.pdbx_strand_id
1 'polypeptide(L)'
;MTGKIQEATALINQLHPELLDNDRYLYFHLQQLHLIELIRNNRIEEALAFAQSHLSEAGEEDPSVLSELERTVALLAFEEPLSSPFGDLLAPSHRQKVASEVNAAILKMEHQENTAPQVSTLLKLILWGQDKLTKRNVKYPKMVDLASAKIDDHK
;
A
#
# COMPACT_ATOMS: atom_id res chain seq x y z
N MET A 1 -3.69 12.20 10.99
CA MET A 1 -3.89 11.89 9.56
C MET A 1 -5.03 12.75 9.04
N THR A 2 -4.81 13.49 7.94
CA THR A 2 -5.65 14.61 7.47
C THR A 2 -6.87 14.21 6.62
N GLY A 3 -7.24 12.93 6.56
CA GLY A 3 -8.44 12.46 5.84
C GLY A 3 -8.40 12.67 4.31
N LYS A 4 -7.23 12.93 3.74
CA LYS A 4 -7.02 13.22 2.31
C LYS A 4 -6.94 11.93 1.48
N ILE A 5 -8.04 11.18 1.43
CA ILE A 5 -8.05 9.84 0.82
C ILE A 5 -7.84 9.90 -0.69
N GLN A 6 -8.46 10.83 -1.41
CA GLN A 6 -8.29 10.96 -2.86
C GLN A 6 -6.85 11.30 -3.27
N GLU A 7 -6.17 12.18 -2.52
CA GLU A 7 -4.75 12.47 -2.76
C GLU A 7 -3.89 11.22 -2.54
N ALA A 8 -4.20 10.42 -1.51
CA ALA A 8 -3.51 9.17 -1.25
C ALA A 8 -3.75 8.14 -2.36
N THR A 9 -4.99 7.97 -2.83
CA THR A 9 -5.32 7.07 -3.95
C THR A 9 -4.61 7.48 -5.23
N ALA A 10 -4.57 8.79 -5.54
CA ALA A 10 -3.85 9.30 -6.70
C ALA A 10 -2.34 9.04 -6.59
N LEU A 11 -1.76 9.23 -5.41
CA LEU A 11 -0.35 8.95 -5.15
C LEU A 11 -0.03 7.44 -5.28
N ILE A 12 -0.91 6.57 -4.78
CA ILE A 12 -0.77 5.11 -4.94
C ILE A 12 -0.77 4.74 -6.42
N ASN A 13 -1.73 5.23 -7.22
CA ASN A 13 -1.78 4.95 -8.65
C ASN A 13 -0.58 5.55 -9.42
N GLN A 14 0.01 6.65 -8.93
CA GLN A 14 1.21 7.23 -9.52
C GLN A 14 2.46 6.39 -9.24
N LEU A 15 2.61 5.88 -8.01
CA LEU A 15 3.79 5.12 -7.57
C LEU A 15 3.71 3.64 -7.93
N HIS A 16 2.51 3.05 -7.84
CA HIS A 16 2.24 1.64 -8.04
C HIS A 16 0.95 1.46 -8.89
N PRO A 17 1.00 1.71 -10.22
CA PRO A 17 -0.18 1.77 -11.07
C PRO A 17 -1.04 0.49 -11.04
N GLU A 18 -0.41 -0.66 -10.93
CA GLU A 18 -1.10 -1.96 -10.97
C GLU A 18 -1.62 -2.40 -9.59
N LEU A 19 -1.34 -1.67 -8.50
CA LEU A 19 -1.65 -2.13 -7.15
C LEU A 19 -3.16 -2.25 -6.92
N LEU A 20 -3.91 -1.19 -7.27
CA LEU A 20 -5.35 -1.13 -7.05
C LEU A 20 -6.13 -1.92 -8.11
N ASP A 21 -5.57 -2.06 -9.32
CA ASP A 21 -6.15 -2.91 -10.37
C ASP A 21 -6.07 -4.40 -10.00
N ASN A 22 -4.98 -4.81 -9.34
CA ASN A 22 -4.79 -6.19 -8.90
C ASN A 22 -5.50 -6.53 -7.57
N ASP A 23 -5.83 -5.52 -6.76
CA ASP A 23 -6.50 -5.69 -5.47
C ASP A 23 -7.78 -4.84 -5.37
N ARG A 24 -8.87 -5.39 -5.94
CA ARG A 24 -10.19 -4.74 -5.94
C ARG A 24 -10.74 -4.52 -4.53
N TYR A 25 -10.37 -5.34 -3.54
CA TYR A 25 -10.80 -5.16 -2.15
C TYR A 25 -10.11 -3.96 -1.50
N LEU A 26 -8.80 -3.81 -1.72
CA LEU A 26 -8.06 -2.64 -1.25
C LEU A 26 -8.61 -1.35 -1.87
N TYR A 27 -8.91 -1.38 -3.18
CA TYR A 27 -9.56 -0.26 -3.85
C TYR A 27 -10.91 0.07 -3.22
N PHE A 28 -11.76 -0.94 -2.98
CA PHE A 28 -13.05 -0.75 -2.30
C PHE A 28 -12.88 -0.13 -0.91
N HIS A 29 -11.97 -0.62 -0.08
CA HIS A 29 -11.74 -0.06 1.26
C HIS A 29 -11.27 1.40 1.21
N LEU A 30 -10.48 1.80 0.20
CA LEU A 30 -10.13 3.20 -0.02
C LEU A 30 -11.35 4.06 -0.39
N GLN A 31 -12.23 3.57 -1.28
CA GLN A 31 -13.46 4.29 -1.64
C GLN A 31 -14.44 4.38 -0.47
N GLN A 32 -14.60 3.30 0.30
CA GLN A 32 -15.39 3.27 1.52
C GLN A 32 -14.86 4.29 2.53
N LEU A 33 -13.55 4.35 2.72
CA LEU A 33 -12.93 5.31 3.63
C LEU A 33 -13.16 6.76 3.18
N HIS A 34 -13.13 7.02 1.87
CA HIS A 34 -13.45 8.33 1.33
C HIS A 34 -14.91 8.72 1.62
N LEU A 35 -15.86 7.81 1.41
CA LEU A 35 -17.26 8.02 1.75
C LEU A 35 -17.44 8.34 3.24
N ILE A 36 -16.78 7.59 4.13
CA ILE A 36 -16.78 7.82 5.58
C ILE A 36 -16.25 9.22 5.93
N GLU A 37 -15.20 9.70 5.27
CA GLU A 37 -14.69 11.06 5.47
C GLU A 37 -15.66 12.14 4.96
N LEU A 38 -16.39 11.91 3.86
CA LEU A 38 -17.44 12.84 3.41
C LEU A 38 -18.58 12.94 4.44
N ILE A 39 -19.02 11.79 4.97
CA ILE A 39 -20.04 11.72 6.03
C ILE A 39 -19.57 12.44 7.29
N ARG A 40 -18.32 12.19 7.72
CA ARG A 40 -17.76 12.84 8.92
C ARG A 40 -17.67 14.36 8.79
N ASN A 41 -17.44 14.87 7.58
CA ASN A 41 -17.41 16.31 7.29
C ASN A 41 -18.79 16.90 6.97
N ASN A 42 -19.88 16.14 7.18
CA ASN A 42 -21.25 16.54 6.91
C ASN A 42 -21.51 16.94 5.43
N ARG A 43 -20.76 16.36 4.49
CA ARG A 43 -20.87 16.60 3.03
C ARG A 43 -21.79 15.56 2.41
N ILE A 44 -23.07 15.57 2.80
CA ILE A 44 -24.06 14.53 2.49
C ILE A 44 -24.34 14.42 0.99
N GLU A 45 -24.49 15.54 0.28
CA GLU A 45 -24.76 15.52 -1.17
C GLU A 45 -23.62 14.87 -1.95
N GLU A 46 -22.38 15.19 -1.59
CA GLU A 46 -21.19 14.62 -2.22
C GLU A 46 -21.02 13.14 -1.87
N ALA A 47 -21.29 12.77 -0.62
CA ALA A 47 -21.30 11.38 -0.18
C ALA A 47 -22.32 10.54 -0.97
N LEU A 48 -23.52 11.08 -1.19
CA LEU A 48 -24.57 10.40 -1.95
C LEU A 48 -24.20 10.27 -3.43
N ALA A 49 -23.73 11.35 -4.06
CA ALA A 49 -23.29 11.32 -5.46
C ALA A 49 -22.12 10.34 -5.66
N PHE A 50 -21.19 10.32 -4.71
CA PHE A 50 -20.06 9.40 -4.71
C PHE A 50 -20.50 7.94 -4.58
N ALA A 51 -21.39 7.63 -3.62
CA ALA A 51 -21.89 6.27 -3.42
C ALA A 51 -22.63 5.73 -4.66
N GLN A 52 -23.44 6.58 -5.32
CA GLN A 52 -24.16 6.20 -6.53
C GLN A 52 -23.24 5.92 -7.72
N SER A 53 -22.13 6.65 -7.85
CA SER A 53 -21.25 6.58 -9.02
C SER A 53 -20.12 5.56 -8.89
N HIS A 54 -19.57 5.35 -7.69
CA HIS A 54 -18.35 4.55 -7.50
C HIS A 54 -18.58 3.24 -6.73
N LEU A 55 -19.67 3.14 -5.96
CA LEU A 55 -19.89 1.99 -5.07
C LEU A 55 -21.06 1.08 -5.51
N SER A 56 -21.89 1.54 -6.45
CA SER A 56 -23.01 0.75 -7.00
C SER A 56 -22.56 -0.55 -7.65
N GLU A 57 -21.49 -0.52 -8.44
CA GLU A 57 -20.95 -1.71 -9.13
C GLU A 57 -20.14 -2.63 -8.19
N ALA A 58 -19.57 -2.10 -7.11
CA ALA A 58 -18.71 -2.87 -6.20
C ALA A 58 -19.49 -3.89 -5.35
N GLY A 59 -20.76 -3.62 -5.06
CA GLY A 59 -21.62 -4.50 -4.26
C GLY A 59 -22.23 -5.68 -5.03
N GLU A 60 -22.12 -5.73 -6.35
CA GLU A 60 -22.76 -6.78 -7.16
C GLU A 60 -21.98 -8.10 -7.17
N GLU A 61 -20.67 -8.05 -6.92
CA GLU A 61 -19.77 -9.19 -7.08
C GLU A 61 -19.58 -10.02 -5.80
N ASP A 62 -19.66 -9.40 -4.61
CA ASP A 62 -19.41 -10.05 -3.33
C ASP A 62 -20.44 -9.64 -2.24
N PRO A 63 -21.20 -10.59 -1.66
CA PRO A 63 -22.14 -10.32 -0.58
C PRO A 63 -21.54 -9.67 0.67
N SER A 64 -20.26 -9.93 0.96
CA SER A 64 -19.56 -9.35 2.11
C SER A 64 -19.28 -7.86 1.90
N VAL A 65 -18.82 -7.49 0.69
CA VAL A 65 -18.62 -6.10 0.26
C VAL A 65 -19.93 -5.35 0.25
N LEU A 66 -21.00 -5.98 -0.24
CA LEU A 66 -22.35 -5.40 -0.21
C LEU A 66 -22.79 -5.08 1.22
N SER A 67 -22.61 -6.01 2.17
CA SER A 67 -22.97 -5.78 3.57
C SER A 67 -22.17 -4.63 4.20
N GLU A 68 -20.88 -4.52 3.91
CA GLU A 68 -20.06 -3.40 4.39
C GLU A 68 -20.49 -2.07 3.76
N LEU A 69 -20.84 -2.08 2.48
CA LEU A 69 -21.35 -0.91 1.77
C LEU A 69 -22.69 -0.45 2.36
N GLU A 70 -23.64 -1.35 2.56
CA GLU A 70 -24.95 -1.05 3.16
C GLU A 70 -24.80 -0.40 4.53
N ARG A 71 -23.92 -0.93 5.39
CA ARG A 71 -23.61 -0.32 6.70
C ARG A 71 -23.07 1.10 6.55
N THR A 72 -22.21 1.33 5.56
CA THR A 72 -21.59 2.64 5.31
C THR A 72 -22.61 3.64 4.77
N VAL A 73 -23.46 3.25 3.83
CA VAL A 73 -24.51 4.09 3.26
C VAL A 73 -25.61 4.36 4.29
N ALA A 74 -25.92 3.40 5.16
CA ALA A 74 -26.89 3.57 6.24
C ALA A 74 -26.52 4.72 7.19
N LEU A 75 -25.23 5.05 7.35
CA LEU A 75 -24.80 6.22 8.12
C LEU A 75 -25.40 7.54 7.61
N LEU A 76 -25.72 7.64 6.32
CA LEU A 76 -26.37 8.82 5.72
C LEU A 76 -27.82 9.00 6.20
N ALA A 77 -28.46 7.94 6.71
CA ALA A 77 -29.84 7.98 7.17
C ALA A 77 -29.98 8.46 8.63
N PHE A 78 -28.87 8.65 9.35
CA PHE A 78 -28.87 9.10 10.74
C PHE A 78 -28.50 10.57 10.84
N GLU A 79 -29.26 11.34 11.64
CA GLU A 79 -28.94 12.73 11.96
C GLU A 79 -27.61 12.87 12.71
N GLU A 80 -27.31 11.90 13.58
CA GLU A 80 -26.03 11.77 14.27
C GLU A 80 -25.35 10.44 13.90
N PRO A 81 -24.49 10.41 12.87
CA PRO A 81 -23.83 9.18 12.40
C PRO A 81 -22.99 8.47 13.47
N LEU A 82 -22.40 9.22 14.40
CA LEU A 82 -21.58 8.68 15.51
C LEU A 82 -22.41 7.94 16.56
N SER A 83 -23.67 8.32 16.74
CA SER A 83 -24.61 7.71 17.69
C SER A 83 -25.34 6.51 17.07
N SER A 84 -25.09 6.22 15.79
CA SER A 84 -25.72 5.12 15.06
C SER A 84 -25.14 3.74 15.43
N PRO A 85 -25.84 2.64 15.13
CA PRO A 85 -25.31 1.28 15.26
C PRO A 85 -24.02 1.01 14.47
N PHE A 86 -23.69 1.87 13.51
CA PHE A 86 -22.52 1.77 12.62
C PHE A 86 -21.47 2.85 12.91
N GLY A 87 -21.57 3.54 14.05
CA GLY A 87 -20.62 4.58 14.46
C GLY A 87 -19.18 4.06 14.62
N ASP A 88 -18.99 2.74 14.73
CA ASP A 88 -17.68 2.08 14.72
C ASP A 88 -16.89 2.35 13.44
N LEU A 89 -17.56 2.49 12.29
CA LEU A 89 -16.93 2.83 11.00
C LEU A 89 -16.33 4.25 11.01
N LEU A 90 -16.87 5.14 11.84
CA LEU A 90 -16.37 6.50 12.00
C LEU A 90 -15.20 6.58 12.99
N ALA A 91 -14.83 5.50 13.66
CA ALA A 91 -13.73 5.49 14.60
C ALA A 91 -12.37 5.68 13.90
N PRO A 92 -11.37 6.31 14.56
CA PRO A 92 -10.02 6.43 14.02
C PRO A 92 -9.35 5.08 13.70
N SER A 93 -9.74 4.01 14.39
CA SER A 93 -9.25 2.65 14.18
C SER A 93 -9.51 2.14 12.78
N HIS A 94 -10.66 2.49 12.18
CA HIS A 94 -11.01 2.06 10.82
C HIS A 94 -10.03 2.63 9.78
N ARG A 95 -9.71 3.93 9.87
CA ARG A 95 -8.64 4.54 9.05
C ARG A 95 -7.30 3.84 9.19
N GLN A 96 -6.96 3.46 10.42
CA GLN A 96 -5.68 2.85 10.74
C GLN A 96 -5.58 1.42 10.18
N LYS A 97 -6.71 0.70 10.14
CA LYS A 97 -6.84 -0.60 9.47
C LYS A 97 -6.56 -0.47 7.97
N VAL A 98 -7.28 0.41 7.26
CA VAL A 98 -7.09 0.61 5.81
C VAL A 98 -5.66 1.08 5.49
N ALA A 99 -5.09 1.99 6.30
CA ALA A 99 -3.70 2.39 6.13
C ALA A 99 -2.71 1.22 6.29
N SER A 100 -3.01 0.28 7.20
CA SER A 100 -2.18 -0.92 7.39
C SER A 100 -2.31 -1.88 6.20
N GLU A 101 -3.50 -2.01 5.62
CA GLU A 101 -3.75 -2.82 4.41
C GLU A 101 -2.98 -2.25 3.21
N VAL A 102 -3.06 -0.93 2.99
CA VAL A 102 -2.27 -0.23 1.95
C VAL A 102 -0.78 -0.49 2.13
N ASN A 103 -0.26 -0.31 3.34
CA ASN A 103 1.16 -0.55 3.63
C ASN A 103 1.57 -2.00 3.35
N ALA A 104 0.75 -2.97 3.75
CA ALA A 104 1.01 -4.38 3.51
C ALA A 104 1.00 -4.71 2.01
N ALA A 105 0.07 -4.13 1.25
CA ALA A 105 -0.05 -4.34 -0.19
C ALA A 105 1.15 -3.76 -0.94
N ILE A 106 1.58 -2.53 -0.61
CA ILE A 106 2.78 -1.90 -1.16
C ILE A 106 4.02 -2.77 -0.87
N LEU A 107 4.23 -3.15 0.39
CA LEU A 107 5.38 -4.00 0.77
C LEU A 107 5.39 -5.32 0.00
N LYS A 108 4.22 -5.97 -0.14
CA LYS A 108 4.11 -7.22 -0.89
C LYS A 108 4.49 -7.04 -2.36
N MET A 109 4.05 -5.96 -3.00
CA MET A 109 4.38 -5.64 -4.39
C MET A 109 5.88 -5.37 -4.55
N GLU A 110 6.46 -4.52 -3.69
CA GLU A 110 7.89 -4.21 -3.74
C GLU A 110 8.77 -5.44 -3.44
N HIS A 111 8.35 -6.32 -2.53
CA HIS A 111 9.07 -7.56 -2.25
C HIS A 111 8.97 -8.59 -3.38
N GLN A 112 7.87 -8.61 -4.13
CA GLN A 112 7.76 -9.43 -5.35
C GLN A 112 8.77 -8.99 -6.41
N GLU A 113 8.95 -7.68 -6.62
CA GLU A 113 9.95 -7.14 -7.54
C GLU A 113 11.40 -7.29 -7.02
N ASN A 114 11.61 -7.19 -5.72
CA ASN A 114 12.95 -7.19 -5.09
C ASN A 114 13.35 -8.54 -4.46
N THR A 115 12.80 -9.65 -4.93
CA THR A 115 13.06 -11.00 -4.37
C THR A 115 14.53 -11.42 -4.40
N ALA A 116 15.37 -10.77 -5.21
CA ALA A 116 16.82 -10.89 -5.08
C ALA A 116 17.35 -9.71 -4.24
N PRO A 117 17.91 -9.96 -3.04
CA PRO A 117 18.57 -8.90 -2.29
C PRO A 117 19.70 -8.34 -3.18
N GLN A 118 19.56 -7.08 -3.62
CA GLN A 118 20.54 -6.44 -4.51
C GLN A 118 21.94 -6.49 -3.90
N VAL A 119 22.03 -6.37 -2.57
CA VAL A 119 23.26 -6.55 -1.79
C VAL A 119 23.84 -7.96 -1.97
N SER A 120 23.03 -9.03 -1.90
CA SER A 120 23.49 -10.40 -2.10
C SER A 120 24.02 -10.61 -3.52
N THR A 121 23.33 -10.07 -4.52
CA THR A 121 23.77 -10.11 -5.92
C THR A 121 25.08 -9.35 -6.12
N LEU A 122 25.21 -8.18 -5.51
CA LEU A 122 26.42 -7.36 -5.58
C LEU A 122 27.60 -8.05 -4.88
N LEU A 123 27.40 -8.65 -3.70
CA LEU A 123 28.41 -9.42 -2.98
C LEU A 123 28.88 -10.63 -3.81
N LYS A 124 27.96 -11.36 -4.45
CA LYS A 124 28.31 -12.46 -5.37
C LYS A 124 29.13 -11.97 -6.56
N LEU A 125 28.77 -10.82 -7.15
CA LEU A 125 29.49 -10.25 -8.28
C LEU A 125 30.91 -9.80 -7.88
N ILE A 126 31.07 -9.18 -6.72
CA ILE A 126 32.38 -8.81 -6.16
C ILE A 126 33.21 -10.07 -5.97
N LEU A 127 32.71 -11.08 -5.26
CA LEU A 127 33.43 -12.34 -5.03
C LEU A 127 33.83 -13.04 -6.33
N TRP A 128 32.94 -13.07 -7.31
CA TRP A 128 33.21 -13.64 -8.63
C TRP A 128 34.30 -12.86 -9.40
N GLY A 129 34.24 -11.52 -9.40
CA GLY A 129 35.23 -10.68 -10.05
C GLY A 129 36.63 -10.87 -9.44
N GLN A 130 36.70 -10.94 -8.10
CA GLN A 130 37.94 -11.20 -7.39
C GLN A 130 38.50 -12.59 -7.72
N ASP A 131 37.66 -13.64 -7.78
CA ASP A 131 38.10 -14.98 -8.19
C ASP A 131 38.66 -14.99 -9.62
N LYS A 132 38.01 -14.29 -10.56
CA LYS A 132 38.49 -14.19 -11.96
C LYS A 132 39.82 -13.46 -12.08
N LEU A 133 40.00 -12.37 -11.34
CA LEU A 133 41.26 -11.60 -11.34
C LEU A 133 42.40 -12.37 -10.65
N THR A 134 42.09 -13.05 -9.53
CA THR A 134 43.05 -13.93 -8.83
C THR A 134 43.52 -15.05 -9.76
N LYS A 135 42.61 -15.71 -10.47
CA LYS A 135 42.94 -16.78 -11.44
C LYS A 135 43.83 -16.31 -12.60
N ARG A 136 43.75 -15.03 -12.96
CA ARG A 136 44.58 -14.42 -14.01
C ARG A 136 45.87 -13.80 -13.47
N ASN A 137 46.15 -13.96 -12.17
CA ASN A 137 47.34 -13.43 -11.50
C ASN A 137 47.51 -11.91 -11.68
N VAL A 138 46.38 -11.18 -11.79
CA VAL A 138 46.37 -9.72 -11.90
C VAL A 138 46.44 -9.13 -10.50
N LYS A 139 47.21 -8.04 -10.31
CA LYS A 139 47.17 -7.26 -9.07
C LYS A 139 45.96 -6.34 -9.04
N TYR A 140 45.19 -6.37 -7.97
CA TYR A 140 44.01 -5.53 -7.81
C TYR A 140 43.65 -5.36 -6.32
N PRO A 141 42.93 -4.28 -5.96
CA PRO A 141 42.37 -4.08 -4.62
C PRO A 141 41.38 -5.20 -4.26
N LYS A 142 41.64 -5.95 -3.19
CA LYS A 142 40.80 -7.07 -2.77
C LYS A 142 40.04 -6.73 -1.50
N MET A 143 38.71 -6.80 -1.56
CA MET A 143 37.86 -6.77 -0.38
C MET A 143 38.05 -8.06 0.41
N VAL A 144 38.59 -7.92 1.62
CA VAL A 144 38.92 -9.02 2.55
C VAL A 144 37.86 -9.21 3.63
N ASP A 145 37.11 -8.16 3.94
CA ASP A 145 36.00 -8.20 4.88
C ASP A 145 34.76 -7.54 4.26
N LEU A 146 33.74 -8.36 4.03
CA LEU A 146 32.47 -7.95 3.43
C LEU A 146 31.59 -7.17 4.43
N ALA A 147 31.75 -7.39 5.74
CA ALA A 147 30.93 -6.74 6.76
C ALA A 147 31.42 -5.32 7.08
N SER A 148 32.74 -5.10 7.05
CA SER A 148 33.33 -3.78 7.29
C SER A 148 33.82 -3.07 6.03
N ALA A 149 33.59 -3.66 4.85
CA ALA A 149 34.03 -3.17 3.54
C ALA A 149 35.54 -2.87 3.46
N LYS A 150 36.38 -3.60 4.22
CA LYS A 150 37.83 -3.42 4.19
C LYS A 150 38.44 -3.97 2.91
N ILE A 151 39.25 -3.14 2.27
CA ILE A 151 39.97 -3.44 1.04
C ILE A 151 41.47 -3.48 1.34
N ASP A 152 42.12 -4.54 0.90
CA ASP A 152 43.58 -4.69 0.90
C ASP A 152 44.12 -4.29 -0.48
N ASP A 153 44.91 -3.23 -0.50
CA ASP A 153 45.61 -2.74 -1.69
C ASP A 153 46.91 -3.54 -1.87
N HIS A 154 46.82 -4.66 -2.59
CA HIS A 154 48.00 -5.39 -3.04
C HIS A 154 48.70 -4.61 -4.18
N LYS A 155 49.49 -3.58 -3.83
CA LYS A 155 50.40 -2.87 -4.76
C LYS A 155 51.40 -3.81 -5.44
#